data_AF-Q5NQI3-F1
#
_entry.id   AF-Q5NQI3-F1
#
_cell.length_a   1.000
_cell.length_b   1.000
_cell.length_c   1.000
_cell.angle_alpha   90.00
_cell.angle_beta   90.00
_cell.angle_gamma   90.00
#
_symmetry.space_group_name_H-M   'P 1'
#
loop_
_entity.id
_entity.type
_entity.pdbx_description
1 polymer ?
#
loop_
_entity_poly.entity_id
_entity_poly.type
_entity_poly.pdbx_seq_one_letter_code
_entity_poly.pdbx_strand_id
1 'polypeptide(L)'
;MTISLKDQDNFSREIRAVSIRGADGVLHSVGSIRIRGQDESLHEVFCHKLDVSVSDALIESYSRHNPVISSAVTVQVSGGVPPYQHRWSLVSSDRADSVMALSPFSATTTFRADGVPHHHAASAYLRDDVTDQNGFAGSVEVHCIFTR
;
A
#
# COMPACT_ATOMS: atom_id res chain seq x y z
N MET A 1 11.06 -13.02 -6.08
CA MET A 1 12.09 -13.99 -5.66
C MET A 1 12.52 -13.60 -4.25
N THR A 2 12.29 -14.46 -3.27
CA THR A 2 12.72 -14.27 -1.87
C THR A 2 14.02 -15.02 -1.67
N ILE A 3 15.02 -14.38 -1.05
CA ILE A 3 16.24 -15.08 -0.65
C ILE A 3 15.93 -15.82 0.66
N SER A 4 16.02 -17.14 0.63
CA SER A 4 15.93 -17.99 1.81
C SER A 4 17.31 -18.52 2.19
N LEU A 5 17.59 -18.54 3.49
CA LEU A 5 18.79 -19.12 4.09
C LEU A 5 18.37 -20.30 4.96
N LYS A 6 19.18 -21.35 4.98
CA LYS A 6 19.06 -22.39 6.00
C LYS A 6 19.90 -22.00 7.20
N ASP A 7 19.32 -22.03 8.39
CA ASP A 7 20.07 -21.84 9.63
C ASP A 7 20.81 -23.12 10.06
N GLN A 8 21.49 -23.06 11.21
CA GLN A 8 22.22 -24.17 11.81
C GLN A 8 21.33 -25.40 12.10
N ASP A 9 20.02 -25.20 12.22
CA ASP A 9 19.01 -26.21 12.51
C ASP A 9 18.28 -26.66 11.22
N ASN A 10 18.80 -26.27 10.04
CA ASN A 10 18.25 -26.56 8.71
C ASN A 10 16.84 -25.96 8.47
N PHE A 11 16.43 -24.98 9.27
CA PHE A 11 15.20 -24.23 9.05
C PHE A 11 15.41 -23.15 7.98
N SER A 12 14.46 -23.06 7.07
CA SER A 12 14.42 -22.00 6.07
C SER A 12 13.98 -20.68 6.71
N ARG A 13 14.79 -19.64 6.55
CA ARG A 13 14.51 -18.26 6.99
C ARG A 13 14.55 -17.34 5.80
N GLU A 14 13.60 -16.42 5.73
CA GLU A 14 13.58 -15.40 4.69
C GLU A 14 14.40 -14.17 5.09
N ILE A 15 15.22 -13.69 4.16
CA ILE A 15 15.87 -12.39 4.30
C ILE A 15 14.84 -11.30 4.04
N ARG A 16 14.49 -10.55 5.09
CA ARG A 16 13.51 -9.45 5.01
C ARG A 16 14.13 -8.09 4.69
N ALA A 17 15.41 -7.90 5.00
CA ALA A 17 16.14 -6.68 4.73
C ALA A 17 17.62 -7.00 4.53
N VAL A 18 18.27 -6.23 3.65
CA VAL A 18 19.73 -6.22 3.50
C VAL A 18 20.21 -4.80 3.77
N SER A 19 21.34 -4.66 4.45
CA SER A 19 21.96 -3.36 4.69
C SER A 19 23.47 -3.45 4.50
N ILE A 20 24.04 -2.36 4.01
CA ILE A 20 25.49 -2.19 3.87
C ILE A 20 25.96 -1.14 4.86
N ARG A 21 27.14 -1.35 5.45
CA ARG A 21 27.74 -0.35 6.34
C ARG A 21 28.61 0.60 5.52
N GLY A 22 28.32 1.89 5.61
CA GLY A 22 29.14 2.95 5.02
C GLY A 22 30.48 3.10 5.75
N ALA A 23 31.40 3.85 5.14
CA ALA A 23 32.70 4.18 5.75
C ALA A 23 32.57 5.03 7.02
N ASP A 24 31.44 5.73 7.16
CA ASP A 24 31.01 6.46 8.36
C ASP A 24 30.46 5.54 9.47
N GLY A 25 30.37 4.24 9.22
CA GLY A 25 29.80 3.26 10.14
C GLY A 25 28.27 3.22 10.12
N VAL A 26 27.59 4.01 9.30
CA VAL A 26 26.12 4.04 9.21
C VAL A 26 25.63 2.85 8.38
N LEU A 27 24.49 2.26 8.75
CA LEU A 27 23.85 1.21 7.96
C LEU A 27 22.91 1.86 6.93
N HIS A 28 23.07 1.48 5.66
CA HIS A 28 22.19 1.86 4.57
C HIS A 28 21.41 0.65 4.08
N SER A 29 20.09 0.80 3.98
CA SER A 29 19.23 -0.25 3.43
C SER A 29 19.48 -0.44 1.94
N VAL A 30 19.54 -1.70 1.51
CA VAL A 30 19.70 -2.07 0.11
C VAL A 30 18.33 -2.32 -0.49
N GLY A 31 17.95 -1.54 -1.50
CA GLY A 31 16.65 -1.70 -2.17
C GLY A 31 16.58 -2.85 -3.15
N SER A 32 17.67 -3.13 -3.85
CA SER A 32 17.76 -4.30 -4.72
C SER A 32 19.19 -4.83 -4.80
N ILE A 33 19.32 -6.13 -5.01
CA ILE A 33 20.58 -6.79 -5.32
C ILE A 33 20.40 -7.49 -6.65
N ARG A 34 21.31 -7.22 -7.57
CA ARG A 34 21.37 -7.88 -8.87
C ARG A 34 22.70 -8.59 -9.00
N ILE A 35 22.68 -9.80 -9.55
CA ILE A 35 23.88 -10.56 -9.89
C ILE A 35 23.97 -10.70 -11.40
N ARG A 36 25.18 -10.74 -11.93
CA ARG A 36 25.43 -10.99 -13.35
C ARG A 36 25.43 -12.50 -13.59
N GLY A 37 24.60 -12.95 -14.52
CA GLY A 37 24.52 -14.34 -14.94
C GLY A 37 25.64 -14.73 -15.91
N GLN A 38 25.73 -16.02 -16.23
CA GLN A 38 26.65 -16.53 -17.27
C GLN A 38 26.31 -15.99 -18.66
N ASP A 39 25.08 -15.54 -18.85
CA ASP A 39 24.58 -14.87 -20.05
C ASP A 39 24.88 -13.37 -20.07
N GLU A 40 25.70 -12.88 -19.12
CA GLU A 40 26.03 -11.45 -18.93
C GLU A 40 24.85 -10.56 -18.56
N SER A 41 23.65 -11.12 -18.36
CA SER A 41 22.47 -10.35 -17.96
C SER A 41 22.40 -10.16 -16.45
N LEU A 42 21.77 -9.08 -16.00
CA LEU A 42 21.58 -8.79 -14.58
C LEU A 42 20.28 -9.41 -14.09
N HIS A 43 20.39 -10.32 -13.12
CA HIS A 43 19.28 -10.99 -12.46
C HIS A 43 19.04 -10.40 -11.09
N GLU A 44 17.83 -9.90 -10.82
CA GLU A 44 17.44 -9.41 -9.50
C GLU A 44 17.19 -10.56 -8.54
N VAL A 45 18.07 -10.67 -7.53
CA VAL A 45 18.02 -11.74 -6.53
C VAL A 45 17.44 -11.26 -5.21
N PHE A 46 17.49 -9.96 -4.95
CA PHE A 46 16.81 -9.32 -3.85
C PHE A 46 16.12 -8.06 -4.35
N CYS A 47 14.89 -7.85 -3.90
CA CYS A 47 14.13 -6.65 -4.13
C CYS A 47 13.37 -6.38 -2.85
N HIS A 48 13.64 -5.25 -2.20
CA HIS A 48 12.87 -4.82 -1.06
C HIS A 48 11.48 -4.46 -1.55
N LYS A 49 10.48 -5.20 -1.07
CA LYS A 49 9.09 -4.98 -1.45
C LYS A 49 8.26 -4.76 -0.21
N LEU A 50 7.46 -3.70 -0.26
CA LEU A 50 6.29 -3.55 0.58
C LEU A 50 5.15 -4.24 -0.13
N ASP A 51 4.66 -5.31 0.48
CA ASP A 51 3.40 -5.91 0.06
C ASP A 51 2.28 -5.18 0.79
N VAL A 52 1.48 -4.45 0.02
CA VAL A 52 0.39 -3.61 0.52
C VAL A 52 -0.90 -4.18 -0.01
N SER A 53 -1.77 -4.59 0.91
CA SER A 53 -3.09 -5.12 0.61
C SER A 53 -4.14 -4.39 1.42
N VAL A 54 -5.40 -4.64 1.10
CA VAL A 54 -6.54 -3.95 1.67
C VAL A 54 -7.62 -4.95 2.07
N SER A 55 -8.32 -4.69 3.17
CA SER A 55 -9.39 -5.57 3.66
C SER A 55 -10.48 -5.81 2.62
N ASP A 56 -10.87 -4.75 1.89
CA ASP A 56 -11.84 -4.77 0.81
C ASP A 56 -11.39 -3.84 -0.32
N ALA A 57 -11.16 -4.39 -1.51
CA ALA A 57 -10.76 -3.61 -2.69
C ALA A 57 -11.94 -2.92 -3.39
N LEU A 58 -13.17 -3.34 -3.08
CA LEU A 58 -14.41 -2.75 -3.55
C LEU A 58 -15.34 -2.53 -2.36
N ILE A 59 -15.84 -1.30 -2.20
CA ILE A 59 -16.87 -0.98 -1.22
C ILE A 59 -18.09 -0.38 -1.90
N GLU A 60 -19.25 -0.88 -1.52
CA GLU A 60 -20.53 -0.28 -1.90
C GLU A 60 -21.18 0.32 -0.66
N SER A 61 -21.73 1.51 -0.78
CA SER A 61 -22.32 2.23 0.35
C SER A 61 -23.55 3.00 -0.07
N TYR A 62 -24.53 3.05 0.84
CA TYR A 62 -25.83 3.66 0.61
C TYR A 62 -26.18 4.61 1.76
N SER A 63 -26.68 5.79 1.43
CA SER A 63 -27.30 6.69 2.38
C SER A 63 -28.40 7.51 1.70
N ARG A 64 -29.52 7.75 2.38
CA ARG A 64 -30.62 8.59 1.86
C ARG A 64 -30.21 10.06 1.72
N HIS A 65 -29.14 10.47 2.38
CA HIS A 65 -28.66 11.84 2.46
C HIS A 65 -27.19 11.91 2.07
N ASN A 66 -26.79 13.07 1.55
CA ASN A 66 -25.39 13.44 1.48
C ASN A 66 -24.91 13.93 2.87
N PRO A 67 -23.66 13.65 3.26
CA PRO A 67 -22.71 12.77 2.57
C PRO A 67 -23.08 11.28 2.68
N VAL A 68 -22.67 10.48 1.69
CA VAL A 68 -22.62 9.02 1.82
C VAL A 68 -21.26 8.65 2.42
N ILE A 69 -21.26 7.87 3.51
CA ILE A 69 -20.05 7.43 4.21
C ILE A 69 -19.89 5.92 4.01
N SER A 70 -18.68 5.48 3.69
CA SER A 70 -18.37 4.07 3.50
C SER A 70 -18.20 3.30 4.82
N SER A 71 -18.22 1.97 4.73
CA SER A 71 -17.60 1.13 5.77
C SER A 71 -16.10 1.42 5.87
N ALA A 72 -15.50 1.06 7.01
CA ALA A 72 -14.08 1.23 7.21
C ALA A 72 -13.27 0.23 6.38
N VAL A 73 -12.17 0.71 5.82
CA VAL A 73 -11.14 -0.09 5.16
C VAL A 73 -9.90 -0.08 6.02
N THR A 74 -9.21 -1.22 6.09
CA THR A 74 -7.88 -1.29 6.69
C THR A 74 -6.85 -1.79 5.68
N VAL A 75 -5.76 -1.04 5.53
CA VAL A 75 -4.57 -1.44 4.76
C VAL A 75 -3.69 -2.34 5.62
N GLN A 76 -3.26 -3.44 5.05
CA GLN A 76 -2.32 -4.39 5.63
C GLN A 76 -0.99 -4.29 4.90
N VAL A 77 0.09 -4.14 5.66
CA VAL A 77 1.45 -4.03 5.14
C VAL A 77 2.26 -5.21 5.61
N SER A 78 2.90 -5.92 4.68
CA SER A 78 3.86 -6.97 4.99
C SER A 78 5.19 -6.75 4.25
N GLY A 79 6.29 -7.22 4.85
CA GLY A 79 7.63 -6.77 4.48
C GLY A 79 7.96 -5.40 5.07
N GLY A 80 8.98 -4.73 4.55
CA GLY A 80 9.37 -3.40 5.02
C GLY A 80 9.95 -3.35 6.44
N VAL A 81 10.27 -2.13 6.88
CA VAL A 81 10.66 -1.83 8.26
C VAL A 81 9.74 -0.77 8.84
N PRO A 82 8.95 -1.08 9.90
CA PRO A 82 8.09 -0.09 10.54
C PRO A 82 8.92 1.01 11.25
N PRO A 83 8.36 2.21 11.51
CA PRO A 83 6.96 2.60 11.31
C PRO A 83 6.60 2.84 9.84
N TYR A 84 5.34 2.53 9.49
CA TYR A 84 4.77 2.83 8.18
C TYR A 84 4.06 4.18 8.19
N GLN A 85 4.23 4.94 7.11
CA GLN A 85 3.52 6.18 6.85
C GLN A 85 2.49 5.93 5.76
N HIS A 86 1.23 6.28 6.05
CA HIS A 86 0.10 6.13 5.12
C HIS A 86 -0.26 7.48 4.53
N ARG A 87 -0.81 7.47 3.31
CA ARG A 87 -1.29 8.67 2.64
C ARG A 87 -2.37 8.30 1.62
N TRP A 88 -3.61 8.48 2.02
CA TRP A 88 -4.75 8.36 1.15
C TRP A 88 -4.91 9.59 0.24
N SER A 89 -5.17 9.33 -1.03
CA SER A 89 -5.47 10.35 -2.03
C SER A 89 -6.58 9.90 -2.98
N LEU A 90 -7.36 10.86 -3.46
CA LEU A 90 -8.35 10.62 -4.52
C LEU A 90 -7.61 10.49 -5.87
N VAL A 91 -7.83 9.39 -6.57
CA VAL A 91 -7.28 9.16 -7.92
C VAL A 91 -8.26 9.64 -8.97
N SER A 92 -9.52 9.24 -8.84
CA SER A 92 -10.59 9.66 -9.75
C SER A 92 -11.96 9.57 -9.07
N SER A 93 -12.91 10.34 -9.56
CA SER A 93 -14.31 10.28 -9.15
C SER A 93 -15.23 10.57 -10.34
N ASP A 94 -16.37 9.89 -10.37
CA ASP A 94 -17.47 10.12 -11.30
C ASP A 94 -18.77 10.30 -10.50
N ARG A 95 -19.56 11.32 -10.87
CA ARG A 95 -20.87 11.64 -10.29
C ARG A 95 -20.89 11.89 -8.77
N ALA A 96 -19.81 12.43 -8.21
CA ALA A 96 -19.77 13.03 -6.89
C ALA A 96 -19.09 14.41 -6.98
N ASP A 97 -19.52 15.37 -6.17
CA ASP A 97 -18.90 16.71 -6.14
C ASP A 97 -17.52 16.64 -5.48
N SER A 98 -17.38 15.81 -4.45
CA SER A 98 -16.11 15.57 -3.76
C SER A 98 -16.08 14.21 -3.10
N VAL A 99 -14.91 13.57 -3.11
CA VAL A 99 -14.66 12.32 -2.38
C VAL A 99 -13.34 12.42 -1.63
N MET A 100 -13.32 12.01 -0.35
CA MET A 100 -12.11 12.05 0.49
C MET A 100 -12.06 10.93 1.53
N ALA A 101 -10.85 10.57 1.95
CA ALA A 101 -10.63 9.74 3.13
C ALA A 101 -10.77 10.59 4.41
N LEU A 102 -11.49 10.10 5.42
CA LEU A 102 -11.68 10.81 6.69
C LEU A 102 -10.45 10.75 7.60
N SER A 103 -9.62 9.71 7.46
CA SER A 103 -8.35 9.53 8.18
C SER A 103 -7.20 9.35 7.19
N PRO A 104 -6.77 10.41 6.47
CA PRO A 104 -5.92 10.29 5.29
C PRO A 104 -4.49 9.81 5.57
N PHE A 105 -4.05 9.76 6.83
CA PHE A 105 -2.71 9.32 7.22
C PHE A 105 -2.72 8.06 8.11
N SER A 106 -3.82 7.31 8.06
CA SER A 106 -4.05 6.11 8.90
C SER A 106 -4.19 4.87 8.02
N ALA A 107 -3.71 3.73 8.55
CA ALA A 107 -3.95 2.41 7.93
C ALA A 107 -5.45 2.10 7.83
N THR A 108 -6.26 2.57 8.79
CA THR A 108 -7.71 2.43 8.78
C THR A 108 -8.38 3.77 8.50
N THR A 109 -9.27 3.82 7.51
CA THR A 109 -10.09 5.00 7.17
C THR A 109 -11.47 4.60 6.68
N THR A 110 -12.40 5.54 6.70
CA THR A 110 -13.63 5.52 5.89
C THR A 110 -13.53 6.58 4.80
N PHE A 111 -14.38 6.46 3.78
CA PHE A 111 -14.48 7.41 2.69
C PHE A 111 -15.80 8.18 2.77
N ARG A 112 -15.72 9.47 2.46
CA ARG A 112 -16.86 10.38 2.41
C ARG A 112 -17.05 10.87 0.98
N ALA A 113 -18.25 10.71 0.45
CA ALA A 113 -18.67 11.31 -0.81
C ALA A 113 -19.80 12.32 -0.57
N ASP A 114 -19.60 13.54 -1.06
CA ASP A 114 -20.61 14.60 -1.12
C ASP A 114 -21.10 14.77 -2.57
N GLY A 115 -22.29 15.33 -2.74
CA GLY A 115 -22.85 15.55 -4.08
C GLY A 115 -23.33 14.28 -4.80
N VAL A 116 -23.53 13.17 -4.09
CA VAL A 116 -24.05 11.94 -4.71
C VAL A 116 -25.48 12.19 -5.21
N PRO A 117 -25.77 11.97 -6.51
CA PRO A 117 -27.08 12.19 -7.11
C PRO A 117 -28.12 11.18 -6.62
N HIS A 118 -29.38 11.61 -6.55
CA HIS A 118 -30.49 10.71 -6.25
C HIS A 118 -30.64 9.65 -7.35
N HIS A 119 -30.90 8.40 -6.94
CA HIS A 119 -31.20 7.27 -7.83
C HIS A 119 -30.06 6.88 -8.80
N HIS A 120 -28.85 7.38 -8.58
CA HIS A 120 -27.67 7.07 -9.37
C HIS A 120 -26.49 6.75 -8.47
N ALA A 121 -25.60 5.88 -8.95
CA ALA A 121 -24.34 5.59 -8.27
C ALA A 121 -23.27 6.63 -8.67
N ALA A 122 -22.51 7.08 -7.68
CA ALA A 122 -21.20 7.70 -7.86
C ALA A 122 -20.11 6.65 -7.68
N SER A 123 -19.00 6.80 -8.41
CA SER A 123 -17.85 5.89 -8.35
C SER A 123 -16.59 6.68 -8.06
N ALA A 124 -15.69 6.16 -7.22
CA ALA A 124 -14.40 6.78 -6.96
C ALA A 124 -13.31 5.75 -6.72
N TYR A 125 -12.07 6.10 -7.08
CA TYR A 125 -10.89 5.32 -6.74
C TYR A 125 -10.04 6.14 -5.77
N LEU A 126 -9.76 5.57 -4.59
CA LEU A 126 -8.82 6.14 -3.64
C LEU A 126 -7.61 5.24 -3.49
N ARG A 127 -6.42 5.84 -3.44
CA ARG A 127 -5.16 5.13 -3.27
C ARG A 127 -4.52 5.48 -1.95
N ASP A 128 -4.05 4.47 -1.22
CA ASP A 128 -3.11 4.64 -0.11
C ASP A 128 -1.69 4.43 -0.64
N ASP A 129 -0.86 5.45 -0.50
CA ASP A 129 0.58 5.37 -0.73
C ASP A 129 1.27 5.13 0.63
N VAL A 130 1.87 3.95 0.80
CA VAL A 130 2.53 3.51 2.04
C VAL A 130 4.04 3.63 1.89
N THR A 131 4.71 4.23 2.86
CA THR A 131 6.18 4.30 2.92
C THR A 131 6.70 3.71 4.23
N ASP A 132 7.78 2.92 4.18
CA ASP A 132 8.43 2.38 5.37
C ASP A 132 9.51 3.32 5.94
N GLN A 133 10.10 2.94 7.09
CA GLN A 133 11.13 3.76 7.75
C GLN A 133 12.35 4.05 6.85
N ASN A 134 12.65 3.16 5.91
CA ASN A 134 13.80 3.26 5.03
C ASN A 134 13.48 3.98 3.71
N GLY A 135 12.24 4.47 3.55
CA GLY A 135 11.80 5.21 2.37
C GLY A 135 11.36 4.34 1.20
N PHE A 136 11.22 3.02 1.39
CA PHE A 136 10.61 2.18 0.37
C PHE A 136 9.10 2.42 0.36
N ALA A 137 8.50 2.33 -0.83
CA ALA A 137 7.08 2.60 -1.00
C ALA A 137 6.33 1.44 -1.65
N GLY A 138 5.04 1.33 -1.31
CA GLY A 138 4.04 0.49 -1.95
C GLY A 138 2.71 1.22 -1.98
N SER A 139 1.75 0.74 -2.78
CA SER A 139 0.45 1.41 -2.88
C SER A 139 -0.67 0.41 -3.12
N VAL A 140 -1.87 0.73 -2.63
CA VAL A 140 -3.08 -0.05 -2.90
C VAL A 140 -4.24 0.88 -3.21
N GLU A 141 -5.10 0.48 -4.13
CA GLU A 141 -6.30 1.23 -4.53
C GLU A 141 -7.56 0.54 -4.04
N VAL A 142 -8.56 1.36 -3.72
CA VAL A 142 -9.92 0.94 -3.34
C VAL A 142 -10.92 1.59 -4.28
N HIS A 143 -11.75 0.77 -4.90
CA HIS A 143 -12.89 1.21 -5.67
C HIS A 143 -14.09 1.39 -4.74
N CYS A 144 -14.68 2.59 -4.73
CA CYS A 144 -15.82 2.95 -3.92
C CYS A 144 -17.02 3.26 -4.80
N ILE A 145 -18.17 2.68 -4.48
CA ILE A 145 -19.47 2.95 -5.10
C ILE A 145 -20.39 3.55 -4.04
N PHE A 146 -20.87 4.77 -4.27
CA PHE A 146 -21.77 5.49 -3.37
C PHE A 146 -23.15 5.64 -4.02
N THR A 147 -24.21 5.31 -3.30
CA THR A 147 -25.59 5.37 -3.79
C THR A 147 -26.49 6.15 -2.83
N ARG A 148 -27.50 6.83 -3.39
CA ARG A 148 -28.47 7.65 -2.66
C ARG A 148 -29.91 7.46 -3.12
#